data_AF-A0A9P4THD7-F1
#
_entry.id   AF-A0A9P4THD7-F1
#
_cell.length_a   1.000
_cell.length_b   1.000
_cell.length_c   1.000
_cell.angle_alpha   90.00
_cell.angle_beta   90.00
_cell.angle_gamma   90.00
#
_symmetry.space_group_name_H-M   'P 1'
#
loop_
_entity.id
_entity.type
_entity.pdbx_description
1 polymer ?
#
loop_
_entity_poly.entity_id
_entity_poly.type
_entity_poly.pdbx_seq_one_letter_code
_entity_poly.pdbx_strand_id
1 'polypeptide(L)'
;MALLTILLVAASLGVYLLYKYFESCRLNRVPAGLKPLPGPKGYPIVGSVPDVPEKNGFIKFADWGKEYGPIYQVNLAGSNHVWISSEKIAHDLLSKKAAIYSDRPHIPALIDDNRTSAQYLPLLSRNEGHTRQRKFANVIMRESEKANFHRYPEIEAKRMLVELLEEPDQYNHATESFIARVTSRLAWGHAEASDELKQRARELLIGVSPTGALGNKLPFLMALPDWMSPAKAWERRRAKTERTFFQTMQAQVEQDIQEKRAPTSWMKTFLTQGAAKFGFKSELEGAYAVGMHGIAGALTIAAPIQSFCLAMAYYPQYLPMLQEEIDRVCGDRLPVAEDRPNMPMLRAIIRELIRWRPPVPTGIPHYLTQDDEYEGFHIPKGSTIHPLEWAISRDPDMYPDPETFNPLRWLKPEFPTYKEPLTQYPTIINSSQFGYGRRLCQGQTVADEDMFIGIGSIAWLFNISKQPQDKPPVPTKPSHLTSITRKRTISNEELNAGLTSTSTISEKSNLGLTRPTRPFPPGYKPLEWGDISQKPSDPTLDFSILLIAKPIPFKFDLEPRSAAHVARIREMFAEGLEQGLYTKPREYWGPNQGRGESLGWSKV
;
A
#
# COMPACT_ATOMS: atom_id res chain seq x y z
N MET A 1 50.15 -21.57 10.47
CA MET A 1 49.17 -20.48 10.67
C MET A 1 47.88 -20.73 9.91
N ALA A 2 47.82 -20.57 8.57
CA ALA A 2 46.56 -20.67 7.80
C ALA A 2 45.70 -21.92 8.11
N LEU A 3 46.30 -23.12 8.16
CA LEU A 3 45.56 -24.36 8.50
C LEU A 3 44.92 -24.32 9.91
N LEU A 4 45.65 -23.79 10.91
CA LEU A 4 45.13 -23.62 12.27
C LEU A 4 43.98 -22.60 12.30
N THR A 5 44.08 -21.50 11.54
CA THR A 5 42.99 -20.52 11.39
C THR A 5 41.76 -21.15 10.75
N ILE A 6 41.93 -21.93 9.68
CA ILE A 6 40.82 -22.64 9.00
C ILE A 6 40.16 -23.65 9.95
N LEU A 7 40.95 -24.44 10.68
CA LEU A 7 40.43 -25.38 11.68
C LEU A 7 39.69 -24.68 12.83
N LEU A 8 40.20 -23.55 13.32
CA LEU A 8 39.52 -22.73 14.36
C LEU A 8 38.21 -22.14 13.85
N VAL A 9 38.16 -21.64 12.61
CA VAL A 9 36.93 -21.12 11.99
C VAL A 9 35.92 -22.26 11.79
N ALA A 10 36.36 -23.41 11.27
CA ALA A 10 35.51 -24.59 11.07
C ALA A 10 34.96 -25.14 12.40
N ALA A 11 35.78 -25.22 13.45
CA ALA A 11 35.36 -25.64 14.78
C ALA A 11 34.39 -24.63 15.42
N SER A 12 34.68 -23.33 15.31
CA SER A 12 33.79 -22.27 15.82
C SER A 12 32.44 -22.27 15.11
N LEU A 13 32.43 -22.47 13.80
CA LEU A 13 31.22 -22.63 13.00
C LEU A 13 30.47 -23.91 13.41
N GLY A 14 31.16 -25.04 13.60
CA GLY A 14 30.57 -26.29 14.07
C GLY A 14 29.90 -26.16 15.44
N VAL A 15 30.55 -25.48 16.40
CA VAL A 15 29.99 -25.17 17.73
C VAL A 15 28.78 -24.24 17.61
N TYR A 16 28.83 -23.21 16.78
CA TYR A 16 27.70 -22.31 16.53
C TYR A 16 26.50 -23.04 15.89
N LEU A 17 26.75 -23.92 14.93
CA LEU A 17 25.72 -24.73 14.27
C LEU A 17 25.10 -25.74 15.25
N LEU A 18 25.89 -26.40 16.09
CA LEU A 18 25.40 -27.26 17.16
C LEU A 18 24.56 -26.47 18.18
N TYR A 19 25.04 -25.30 18.61
CA TYR A 19 24.27 -24.40 19.48
C TYR A 19 22.92 -24.03 18.86
N LYS A 20 22.90 -23.62 17.58
CA LYS A 20 21.66 -23.27 16.87
C LYS A 20 20.72 -24.47 16.68
N TYR A 21 21.28 -25.66 16.46
CA TYR A 21 20.51 -26.90 16.41
C TYR A 21 19.85 -27.20 17.76
N PHE A 22 20.60 -27.20 18.87
CA PHE A 22 20.04 -27.42 20.21
C PHE A 22 19.07 -26.33 20.65
N GLU A 23 19.34 -25.07 20.32
CA GLU A 23 18.43 -23.94 20.56
C GLU A 23 17.10 -24.16 19.81
N SER A 24 17.15 -24.54 18.54
CA SER A 24 15.98 -24.90 17.73
C SER A 24 15.21 -26.09 18.31
N CYS A 25 15.89 -27.19 18.68
CA CYS A 25 15.25 -28.35 19.30
C CYS A 25 14.59 -28.01 20.66
N ARG A 26 15.16 -27.07 21.42
CA ARG A 26 14.60 -26.63 22.71
C ARG A 26 13.38 -25.72 22.51
N LEU A 27 13.45 -24.77 21.57
CA LEU A 27 12.36 -23.83 21.28
C LEU A 27 11.16 -24.50 20.60
N ASN A 28 11.40 -25.55 19.80
CA ASN A 28 10.37 -26.32 19.12
C ASN A 28 9.88 -27.55 19.92
N ARG A 29 10.12 -27.58 21.25
CA ARG A 29 9.67 -28.69 22.10
C ARG A 29 8.16 -28.60 22.34
N VAL A 30 7.40 -29.39 21.59
CA VAL A 30 5.95 -29.50 21.72
C VAL A 30 5.56 -30.05 23.11
N PRO A 31 4.64 -29.40 23.86
CA PRO A 31 4.09 -29.94 25.11
C PRO A 31 3.36 -31.27 24.93
N ALA A 32 3.33 -32.10 25.98
CA ALA A 32 2.63 -33.38 25.94
C ALA A 32 1.12 -33.18 25.69
N GLY A 33 0.55 -33.94 24.75
CA GLY A 33 -0.85 -33.84 24.33
C GLY A 33 -1.11 -32.90 23.15
N LEU A 34 -0.17 -32.02 22.80
CA LEU A 34 -0.27 -31.13 21.64
C LEU A 34 0.50 -31.67 20.43
N LYS A 35 0.17 -31.13 19.25
CA LYS A 35 0.88 -31.39 17.98
C LYS A 35 1.67 -30.14 17.55
N PRO A 36 2.81 -30.29 16.85
CA PRO A 36 3.41 -29.16 16.14
C PRO A 36 2.47 -28.71 15.01
N LEU A 37 2.49 -27.43 14.67
CA LEU A 37 1.83 -26.95 13.44
C LEU A 37 2.41 -27.68 12.21
N PRO A 38 1.58 -27.99 11.20
CA PRO A 38 2.04 -28.56 9.94
C PRO A 38 2.87 -27.53 9.15
N GLY A 39 3.60 -27.96 8.13
CA GLY A 39 4.40 -27.07 7.29
C GLY A 39 5.54 -27.77 6.54
N PRO A 40 6.22 -27.04 5.63
CA PRO A 40 7.36 -27.57 4.89
C PRO A 40 8.55 -27.82 5.84
N LYS A 41 9.25 -28.93 5.63
CA LYS A 41 10.43 -29.30 6.44
C LYS A 41 11.60 -28.33 6.27
N GLY A 42 11.75 -27.77 5.07
CA GLY A 42 12.86 -26.89 4.69
C GLY A 42 14.23 -27.58 4.66
N TYR A 43 15.25 -26.82 4.30
CA TYR A 43 16.65 -27.24 4.32
C TYR A 43 17.30 -26.98 5.68
N PRO A 44 18.36 -27.72 6.06
CA PRO A 44 19.13 -27.42 7.26
C PRO A 44 19.62 -25.96 7.27
N ILE A 45 19.55 -25.32 8.45
CA ILE A 45 19.96 -23.92 8.72
C ILE A 45 19.08 -22.86 8.05
N VAL A 46 18.92 -22.90 6.72
CA VAL A 46 18.19 -21.86 5.96
C VAL A 46 16.67 -22.04 5.97
N GLY A 47 16.17 -23.21 6.37
CA GLY A 47 14.74 -23.52 6.35
C GLY A 47 14.20 -23.52 4.92
N SER A 48 13.00 -22.99 4.71
CA SER A 48 12.36 -22.93 3.39
C SER A 48 12.64 -21.65 2.62
N VAL A 49 13.67 -20.87 3.00
CA VAL A 49 14.06 -19.64 2.27
C VAL A 49 14.31 -19.90 0.76
N PRO A 50 14.99 -20.98 0.32
CA PRO A 50 15.16 -21.26 -1.11
C PRO A 50 13.86 -21.59 -1.85
N ASP A 51 12.83 -22.03 -1.14
CA ASP A 51 11.53 -22.42 -1.71
C ASP A 51 10.57 -21.22 -1.87
N VAL A 52 10.92 -20.05 -1.32
CA VAL A 52 10.13 -18.81 -1.41
C VAL A 52 10.65 -17.96 -2.57
N PRO A 53 9.84 -17.74 -3.63
CA PRO A 53 10.23 -16.88 -4.75
C PRO A 53 10.49 -15.43 -4.30
N GLU A 54 11.47 -14.77 -4.91
CA GLU A 54 11.81 -13.39 -4.59
C GLU A 54 10.67 -12.41 -4.93
N LYS A 55 9.94 -12.65 -6.02
CA LYS A 55 8.69 -11.96 -6.35
C LYS A 55 7.48 -12.80 -5.96
N ASN A 56 6.40 -12.16 -5.53
CA ASN A 56 5.09 -12.81 -5.32
C ASN A 56 5.10 -14.00 -4.36
N GLY A 57 6.01 -14.01 -3.37
CA GLY A 57 6.10 -15.07 -2.35
C GLY A 57 4.79 -15.31 -1.57
N PHE A 58 3.88 -14.34 -1.53
CA PHE A 58 2.52 -14.51 -0.98
C PHE A 58 1.69 -15.58 -1.71
N ILE A 59 1.94 -15.82 -3.00
CA ILE A 59 1.33 -16.93 -3.76
C ILE A 59 1.87 -18.26 -3.23
N LYS A 60 3.19 -18.39 -3.05
CA LYS A 60 3.82 -19.60 -2.50
C LYS A 60 3.33 -19.91 -1.08
N PHE A 61 3.16 -18.89 -0.24
CA PHE A 61 2.53 -19.04 1.07
C PHE A 61 1.08 -19.51 0.93
N ALA A 62 0.28 -18.94 0.01
CA ALA A 62 -1.10 -19.37 -0.19
C ALA A 62 -1.22 -20.82 -0.69
N ASP A 63 -0.29 -21.27 -1.54
CA ASP A 63 -0.22 -22.66 -1.99
C ASP A 63 0.14 -23.62 -0.85
N TRP A 64 1.07 -23.25 0.03
CA TRP A 64 1.33 -24.00 1.25
C TRP A 64 0.13 -24.02 2.22
N GLY A 65 -0.71 -22.99 2.24
CA GLY A 65 -2.00 -23.02 2.96
C GLY A 65 -2.98 -24.06 2.42
N LYS A 66 -2.94 -24.37 1.11
CA LYS A 66 -3.73 -25.46 0.50
C LYS A 66 -3.15 -26.84 0.84
N GLU A 67 -1.82 -26.94 0.95
CA GLU A 67 -1.10 -28.19 1.24
C GLU A 67 -1.13 -28.59 2.72
N TYR A 68 -0.92 -27.62 3.63
CA TYR A 68 -0.76 -27.85 5.07
C TYR A 68 -1.98 -27.44 5.91
N GLY A 69 -2.97 -26.76 5.30
CA GLY A 69 -4.20 -26.33 5.97
C GLY A 69 -4.20 -24.86 6.43
N PRO A 70 -5.30 -24.41 7.08
CA PRO A 70 -5.60 -23.00 7.28
C PRO A 70 -4.71 -22.27 8.30
N ILE A 71 -3.89 -23.02 9.05
CA ILE A 71 -2.81 -22.53 9.90
C ILE A 71 -1.62 -23.49 9.80
N TYR A 72 -0.46 -22.97 9.43
CA TYR A 72 0.77 -23.75 9.24
C TYR A 72 2.00 -22.91 9.60
N GLN A 73 3.15 -23.56 9.80
CA GLN A 73 4.41 -22.89 10.15
C GLN A 73 5.50 -23.11 9.10
N VAL A 74 6.38 -22.13 8.95
CA VAL A 74 7.52 -22.16 8.02
C VAL A 74 8.76 -21.68 8.77
N ASN A 75 9.83 -22.47 8.73
CA ASN A 75 11.14 -22.00 9.20
C ASN A 75 11.77 -21.14 8.11
N LEU A 76 12.09 -19.88 8.43
CA LEU A 76 12.85 -18.99 7.56
C LEU A 76 14.15 -18.60 8.27
N ALA A 77 15.28 -19.20 7.86
CA ALA A 77 16.60 -18.98 8.43
C ALA A 77 16.66 -19.04 9.98
N GLY A 78 15.97 -20.01 10.58
CA GLY A 78 15.91 -20.20 12.04
C GLY A 78 14.80 -19.44 12.76
N SER A 79 14.04 -18.59 12.07
CA SER A 79 12.86 -17.91 12.61
C SER A 79 11.58 -18.71 12.34
N ASN A 80 10.68 -18.83 13.31
CA ASN A 80 9.38 -19.50 13.10
C ASN A 80 8.33 -18.50 12.57
N HIS A 81 7.81 -18.74 11.37
CA HIS A 81 6.77 -17.94 10.74
C HIS A 81 5.48 -18.76 10.65
N VAL A 82 4.46 -18.38 11.41
CA VAL A 82 3.13 -19.00 11.36
C VAL A 82 2.25 -18.19 10.42
N TRP A 83 1.67 -18.86 9.44
CA TRP A 83 0.80 -18.27 8.43
C TRP A 83 -0.64 -18.73 8.66
N ILE A 84 -1.58 -17.79 8.52
CA ILE A 84 -3.00 -18.02 8.75
C ILE A 84 -3.75 -17.62 7.46
N SER A 85 -4.43 -18.57 6.83
CA SER A 85 -5.21 -18.34 5.60
C SER A 85 -6.74 -18.34 5.80
N SER A 86 -7.22 -18.46 7.05
CA SER A 86 -8.64 -18.38 7.41
C SER A 86 -8.96 -17.13 8.24
N GLU A 87 -10.02 -16.40 7.86
CA GLU A 87 -10.47 -15.21 8.60
C GLU A 87 -10.89 -15.55 10.04
N LYS A 88 -11.54 -16.71 10.25
CA LYS A 88 -11.93 -17.20 11.58
C LYS A 88 -10.71 -17.32 12.50
N ILE A 89 -9.66 -18.00 12.03
CA ILE A 89 -8.44 -18.22 12.82
C ILE A 89 -7.72 -16.89 13.08
N ALA A 90 -7.65 -16.01 12.08
CA ALA A 90 -7.06 -14.68 12.24
C ALA A 90 -7.83 -13.85 13.28
N HIS A 91 -9.16 -13.90 13.28
CA HIS A 91 -10.00 -13.25 14.29
C HIS A 91 -9.82 -13.88 15.69
N ASP A 92 -9.84 -15.21 15.80
CA ASP A 92 -9.68 -15.92 17.07
C ASP A 92 -8.32 -15.61 17.74
N LEU A 93 -7.22 -15.62 16.98
CA LEU A 93 -5.88 -15.35 17.51
C LEU A 93 -5.58 -13.85 17.62
N LEU A 94 -5.74 -13.08 16.54
CA LEU A 94 -5.26 -11.69 16.48
C LEU A 94 -6.26 -10.68 17.09
N SER A 95 -7.55 -11.04 17.21
CA SER A 95 -8.58 -10.20 17.86
C SER A 95 -8.93 -10.69 19.26
N LYS A 96 -9.41 -11.94 19.43
CA LYS A 96 -9.81 -12.43 20.76
C LYS A 96 -8.60 -12.62 21.69
N LYS A 97 -7.52 -13.27 21.21
CA LYS A 97 -6.25 -13.41 21.96
C LYS A 97 -5.26 -12.25 21.78
N ALA A 98 -5.74 -11.04 21.44
CA ALA A 98 -4.91 -9.84 21.23
C ALA A 98 -4.08 -9.38 22.45
N ALA A 99 -4.13 -10.05 23.61
CA ALA A 99 -3.20 -9.81 24.71
C ALA A 99 -1.79 -10.31 24.40
N ILE A 100 -1.68 -11.47 23.75
CA ILE A 100 -0.40 -12.14 23.46
C ILE A 100 0.00 -12.08 21.98
N TYR A 101 -0.97 -11.92 21.08
CA TYR A 101 -0.77 -11.83 19.62
C TYR A 101 -0.57 -10.41 19.06
N SER A 102 -0.70 -9.35 19.86
CA SER A 102 -0.67 -7.97 19.33
C SER A 102 0.70 -7.29 19.45
N ASP A 103 1.81 -8.03 19.58
CA ASP A 103 3.16 -7.45 19.54
C ASP A 103 3.74 -7.43 18.12
N ARG A 104 4.95 -6.89 17.93
CA ARG A 104 5.63 -6.80 16.63
C ARG A 104 7.02 -7.44 16.66
N PRO A 105 7.44 -8.12 15.59
CA PRO A 105 8.79 -8.65 15.48
C PRO A 105 9.81 -7.51 15.35
N HIS A 106 11.06 -7.82 15.65
CA HIS A 106 12.18 -6.94 15.31
C HIS A 106 12.48 -7.02 13.81
N ILE A 107 12.82 -5.89 13.18
CA ILE A 107 13.19 -5.79 11.77
C ILE A 107 14.69 -5.47 11.70
N PRO A 108 15.56 -6.46 11.40
CA PRO A 108 17.01 -6.26 11.49
C PRO A 108 17.57 -5.18 10.58
N ALA A 109 16.96 -4.89 9.43
CA ALA A 109 17.42 -3.87 8.50
C ALA A 109 17.28 -2.42 9.01
N LEU A 110 16.50 -2.18 10.07
CA LEU A 110 16.36 -0.86 10.68
C LEU A 110 17.42 -0.67 11.78
N ILE A 111 18.05 0.51 11.83
CA ILE A 111 19.12 0.80 12.80
C ILE A 111 18.57 1.13 14.19
N ASP A 112 17.51 1.94 14.24
CA ASP A 112 16.76 2.17 15.46
C ASP A 112 15.71 1.06 15.59
N ASP A 113 15.67 0.37 16.74
CA ASP A 113 14.78 -0.78 16.93
C ASP A 113 13.31 -0.35 16.77
N ASN A 114 12.68 -0.83 15.70
CA ASN A 114 11.30 -0.52 15.31
C ASN A 114 10.29 -0.74 16.45
N ARG A 115 10.63 -1.60 17.41
CA ARG A 115 9.80 -1.94 18.55
C ARG A 115 9.72 -0.83 19.59
N THR A 116 10.80 -0.06 19.76
CA THR A 116 11.00 0.87 20.90
C THR A 116 11.32 2.31 20.50
N SER A 117 11.79 2.55 19.26
CA SER A 117 12.23 3.87 18.77
C SER A 117 11.16 4.96 18.74
N ALA A 118 9.88 4.58 18.79
CA ALA A 118 8.72 5.46 18.58
C ALA A 118 8.72 6.17 17.20
N GLN A 119 9.37 5.59 16.18
CA GLN A 119 9.37 6.17 14.82
C GLN A 119 8.20 5.66 13.95
N TYR A 120 7.86 4.37 14.07
CA TYR A 120 6.98 3.69 13.11
C TYR A 120 5.76 3.04 13.79
N LEU A 121 4.69 3.82 14.02
CA LEU A 121 3.46 3.35 14.70
C LEU A 121 2.96 1.95 14.29
N PRO A 122 2.88 1.57 13.00
CA PRO A 122 2.43 0.24 12.59
C PRO A 122 3.33 -0.90 13.08
N LEU A 123 4.61 -0.61 13.35
CA LEU A 123 5.71 -1.56 13.63
C LEU A 123 6.19 -1.54 15.09
N LEU A 124 5.68 -0.62 15.92
CA LEU A 124 6.02 -0.53 17.35
C LEU A 124 5.54 -1.75 18.13
N SER A 125 6.35 -2.19 19.09
CA SER A 125 5.93 -3.16 20.11
C SER A 125 4.88 -2.57 21.05
N ARG A 126 4.20 -3.44 21.81
CA ARG A 126 3.08 -3.02 22.66
C ARG A 126 3.56 -2.34 23.96
N ASN A 127 4.00 -1.08 23.84
CA ASN A 127 4.58 -0.26 24.92
C ASN A 127 3.90 1.13 25.05
N GLU A 128 4.46 2.00 25.89
CA GLU A 128 3.98 3.37 26.06
C GLU A 128 4.01 4.19 24.76
N GLY A 129 5.08 4.07 23.95
CA GLY A 129 5.22 4.81 22.69
C GLY A 129 4.10 4.48 21.71
N HIS A 130 3.83 3.19 21.52
CA HIS A 130 2.66 2.73 20.75
C HIS A 130 1.35 3.28 21.31
N THR A 131 1.21 3.32 22.65
CA THR A 131 -0.01 3.78 23.32
C THR A 131 -0.25 5.29 23.11
N ARG A 132 0.79 6.11 23.24
CA ARG A 132 0.74 7.56 22.97
C ARG A 132 0.43 7.87 21.51
N GLN A 133 1.13 7.20 20.58
CA GLN A 133 0.91 7.41 19.16
C GLN A 133 -0.45 6.89 18.70
N ARG A 134 -0.97 5.79 19.26
CA ARG A 134 -2.38 5.39 19.07
C ARG A 134 -3.35 6.44 19.62
N LYS A 135 -3.12 7.02 20.79
CA LYS A 135 -3.96 8.11 21.34
C LYS A 135 -4.00 9.30 20.38
N PHE A 136 -2.85 9.73 19.87
CA PHE A 136 -2.76 10.80 18.87
C PHE A 136 -3.47 10.44 17.57
N ALA A 137 -3.21 9.25 17.01
CA ALA A 137 -3.84 8.72 15.80
C ALA A 137 -5.37 8.78 15.87
N ASN A 138 -5.97 8.29 16.96
CA ASN A 138 -7.43 8.34 17.14
C ASN A 138 -7.98 9.77 17.18
N VAL A 139 -7.23 10.74 17.71
CA VAL A 139 -7.65 12.16 17.69
C VAL A 139 -7.59 12.72 16.27
N ILE A 140 -6.46 12.57 15.56
CA ILE A 140 -6.31 13.14 14.22
C ILE A 140 -7.28 12.53 13.20
N MET A 141 -7.52 11.22 13.24
CA MET A 141 -8.47 10.56 12.34
C MET A 141 -9.91 11.05 12.60
N ARG A 142 -10.33 11.12 13.87
CA ARG A 142 -11.67 11.56 14.26
C ARG A 142 -11.95 13.03 13.90
N GLU A 143 -10.98 13.92 14.11
CA GLU A 143 -11.17 15.34 13.76
C GLU A 143 -11.07 15.59 12.24
N SER A 144 -10.29 14.80 11.49
CA SER A 144 -10.32 14.85 10.02
C SER A 144 -11.63 14.31 9.45
N GLU A 145 -12.14 13.20 9.96
CA GLU A 145 -13.41 12.58 9.53
C GLU A 145 -14.60 13.54 9.74
N LYS A 146 -14.73 14.14 10.94
CA LYS A 146 -15.78 15.16 11.23
C LYS A 146 -15.75 16.39 10.31
N ALA A 147 -14.61 16.65 9.68
CA ALA A 147 -14.40 17.81 8.82
C ALA A 147 -14.40 17.41 7.32
N ASN A 148 -14.91 16.22 6.99
CA ASN A 148 -14.91 15.61 5.65
C ASN A 148 -13.54 15.73 4.98
N PHE A 149 -12.48 15.42 5.75
CA PHE A 149 -11.07 15.48 5.36
C PHE A 149 -10.65 16.83 4.75
N HIS A 150 -11.31 17.90 5.19
CA HIS A 150 -11.15 19.28 4.71
C HIS A 150 -11.37 19.43 3.20
N ARG A 151 -12.15 18.52 2.58
CA ARG A 151 -12.37 18.42 1.12
C ARG A 151 -11.07 18.26 0.30
N TYR A 152 -9.96 17.88 0.94
CA TYR A 152 -8.67 17.69 0.25
C TYR A 152 -8.70 16.61 -0.86
N PRO A 153 -9.43 15.48 -0.73
CA PRO A 153 -9.60 14.53 -1.82
C PRO A 153 -10.25 15.15 -3.06
N GLU A 154 -11.27 15.99 -2.91
CA GLU A 154 -11.95 16.62 -4.05
C GLU A 154 -11.08 17.64 -4.78
N ILE A 155 -10.27 18.39 -4.04
CA ILE A 155 -9.29 19.33 -4.61
C ILE A 155 -8.27 18.57 -5.46
N GLU A 156 -7.64 17.54 -4.90
CA GLU A 156 -6.59 16.82 -5.63
C GLU A 156 -7.13 15.86 -6.70
N ALA A 157 -8.39 15.43 -6.61
CA ALA A 157 -9.04 14.67 -7.67
C ALA A 157 -9.20 15.50 -8.95
N LYS A 158 -9.59 16.79 -8.84
CA LYS A 158 -9.63 17.70 -10.01
C LYS A 158 -8.28 17.78 -10.71
N ARG A 159 -7.20 17.91 -9.94
CA ARG A 159 -5.81 17.97 -10.43
C ARG A 159 -5.39 16.64 -11.09
N MET A 160 -5.68 15.50 -10.46
CA MET A 160 -5.45 14.18 -11.02
C MET A 160 -6.17 13.98 -12.36
N LEU A 161 -7.44 14.41 -12.47
CA LEU A 161 -8.21 14.28 -13.71
C LEU A 161 -7.63 15.13 -14.85
N VAL A 162 -7.13 16.34 -14.59
CA VAL A 162 -6.44 17.15 -15.60
C VAL A 162 -5.12 16.52 -16.01
N GLU A 163 -4.32 16.00 -15.06
CA GLU A 163 -3.08 15.27 -15.35
C GLU A 163 -3.35 14.02 -16.22
N LEU A 164 -4.42 13.27 -15.95
CA LEU A 164 -4.84 12.12 -16.76
C LEU A 164 -5.35 12.50 -18.16
N LEU A 165 -5.88 13.72 -18.36
CA LEU A 165 -6.26 14.22 -19.69
C LEU A 165 -5.05 14.59 -20.55
N GLU A 166 -3.94 14.98 -19.92
CA GLU A 166 -2.72 15.40 -20.60
C GLU A 166 -1.75 14.22 -20.81
N GLU A 167 -1.63 13.35 -19.82
CA GLU A 167 -0.69 12.22 -19.79
C GLU A 167 -1.37 10.91 -19.34
N PRO A 168 -2.34 10.36 -20.10
CA PRO A 168 -3.10 9.15 -19.70
C PRO A 168 -2.21 7.92 -19.47
N ASP A 169 -1.11 7.78 -20.23
CA ASP A 169 -0.12 6.71 -20.05
C ASP A 169 0.58 6.77 -18.66
N GLN A 170 0.57 7.92 -17.99
CA GLN A 170 1.17 8.12 -16.67
C GLN A 170 0.18 7.87 -15.50
N TYR A 171 -0.91 7.13 -15.73
CA TYR A 171 -1.96 6.91 -14.71
C TYR A 171 -1.45 6.42 -13.34
N ASN A 172 -0.41 5.59 -13.30
CA ASN A 172 0.20 5.15 -12.02
C ASN A 172 0.81 6.33 -11.26
N HIS A 173 1.51 7.24 -11.96
CA HIS A 173 2.06 8.45 -11.34
C HIS A 173 0.93 9.39 -10.89
N ALA A 174 -0.08 9.63 -11.73
CA ALA A 174 -1.19 10.52 -11.40
C ALA A 174 -1.98 10.04 -10.15
N THR A 175 -2.25 8.74 -10.05
CA THR A 175 -2.96 8.12 -8.91
C THR A 175 -2.12 8.08 -7.63
N GLU A 176 -0.81 7.87 -7.71
CA GLU A 176 0.09 8.05 -6.55
C GLU A 176 0.18 9.51 -6.13
N SER A 177 0.34 10.43 -7.08
CA SER A 177 0.44 11.88 -6.82
C SER A 177 -0.84 12.42 -6.21
N PHE A 178 -2.02 11.96 -6.64
CA PHE A 178 -3.30 12.24 -6.00
C PHE A 178 -3.25 11.93 -4.49
N ILE A 179 -3.04 10.66 -4.13
CA ILE A 179 -3.04 10.20 -2.74
C ILE A 179 -1.95 10.85 -1.91
N ALA A 180 -0.74 10.99 -2.46
CA ALA A 180 0.36 11.63 -1.77
C ALA A 180 0.11 13.13 -1.52
N ARG A 181 -0.56 13.85 -2.43
CA ARG A 181 -0.97 15.24 -2.23
C ARG A 181 -2.06 15.39 -1.17
N VAL A 182 -3.11 14.57 -1.22
CA VAL A 182 -4.15 14.52 -0.17
C VAL A 182 -3.52 14.27 1.20
N THR A 183 -2.68 13.23 1.28
CA THR A 183 -2.02 12.84 2.52
C THR A 183 -1.04 13.92 3.02
N SER A 184 -0.35 14.63 2.13
CA SER A 184 0.54 15.75 2.51
C SER A 184 -0.25 16.95 3.05
N ARG A 185 -1.44 17.23 2.49
CA ARG A 185 -2.36 18.24 3.04
C ARG A 185 -2.91 17.85 4.40
N LEU A 186 -3.32 16.60 4.58
CA LEU A 186 -3.74 16.10 5.89
C LEU A 186 -2.61 16.18 6.93
N ALA A 187 -1.39 15.79 6.57
CA ALA A 187 -0.23 15.80 7.47
C ALA A 187 0.25 17.23 7.81
N TRP A 188 0.43 18.10 6.81
CA TRP A 188 1.13 19.38 6.94
C TRP A 188 0.41 20.60 6.35
N GLY A 189 -0.79 20.43 5.78
CA GLY A 189 -1.61 21.50 5.22
C GLY A 189 -1.38 21.79 3.74
N HIS A 190 -0.32 21.22 3.16
CA HIS A 190 0.24 21.57 1.85
C HIS A 190 0.50 20.34 0.97
N ALA A 191 0.39 20.49 -0.35
CA ALA A 191 0.48 19.38 -1.30
C ALA A 191 1.92 19.14 -1.82
N GLU A 192 2.79 20.13 -1.68
CA GLU A 192 4.12 20.17 -2.29
C GLU A 192 5.05 19.04 -1.88
N ALA A 193 4.88 18.52 -0.66
CA ALA A 193 5.71 17.46 -0.10
C ALA A 193 5.43 16.07 -0.70
N SER A 194 4.46 15.94 -1.60
CA SER A 194 3.93 14.66 -2.10
C SER A 194 4.96 13.78 -2.83
N ASP A 195 5.80 14.32 -3.71
CA ASP A 195 6.82 13.53 -4.40
C ASP A 195 7.89 13.00 -3.44
N GLU A 196 8.32 13.85 -2.51
CA GLU A 196 9.27 13.50 -1.46
C GLU A 196 8.68 12.45 -0.50
N LEU A 197 7.41 12.62 -0.13
CA LEU A 197 6.67 11.67 0.69
C LEU A 197 6.58 10.28 0.03
N LYS A 198 6.29 10.22 -1.28
CA LYS A 198 6.32 8.95 -2.05
C LYS A 198 7.70 8.31 -2.03
N GLN A 199 8.78 9.10 -2.13
CA GLN A 199 10.15 8.58 -2.09
C GLN A 199 10.48 7.98 -0.71
N ARG A 200 10.22 8.71 0.38
CA ARG A 200 10.45 8.21 1.75
C ARG A 200 9.60 6.97 2.05
N ALA A 201 8.35 6.94 1.58
CA ALA A 201 7.49 5.77 1.70
C ALA A 201 8.04 4.53 0.97
N ARG A 202 8.53 4.68 -0.26
CA ARG A 202 9.17 3.56 -1.00
C ARG A 202 10.43 3.05 -0.31
N GLU A 203 11.29 3.94 0.17
CA GLU A 203 12.52 3.54 0.85
C GLU A 203 12.22 2.81 2.17
N LEU A 204 11.26 3.29 2.96
CA LEU A 204 10.83 2.58 4.17
C LEU A 204 10.26 1.20 3.81
N LEU A 205 9.40 1.10 2.78
CA LEU A 205 8.84 -0.18 2.31
C LEU A 205 9.93 -1.19 1.91
N ILE A 206 11.02 -0.75 1.27
CA ILE A 206 12.19 -1.60 0.98
C ILE A 206 12.83 -2.10 2.29
N GLY A 207 13.06 -1.20 3.25
CA GLY A 207 13.70 -1.51 4.55
C GLY A 207 12.88 -2.46 5.42
N VAL A 208 11.55 -2.32 5.46
CA VAL A 208 10.66 -3.13 6.30
C VAL A 208 10.17 -4.41 5.64
N SER A 209 10.34 -4.56 4.32
CA SER A 209 9.97 -5.77 3.61
C SER A 209 10.90 -6.95 4.01
N PRO A 210 10.34 -8.11 4.43
CA PRO A 210 11.14 -9.29 4.76
C PRO A 210 12.03 -9.79 3.61
N THR A 211 11.58 -9.62 2.36
CA THR A 211 12.31 -10.02 1.16
C THR A 211 12.97 -8.85 0.42
N GLY A 212 12.74 -7.60 0.82
CA GLY A 212 13.31 -6.41 0.18
C GLY A 212 14.71 -6.05 0.67
N ALA A 213 14.91 -5.90 1.98
CA ALA A 213 16.16 -5.39 2.52
C ALA A 213 17.24 -6.48 2.68
N LEU A 214 18.46 -6.18 2.24
CA LEU A 214 19.62 -7.07 2.45
C LEU A 214 19.89 -7.34 3.95
N GLY A 215 19.62 -6.35 4.81
CA GLY A 215 19.71 -6.50 6.28
C GLY A 215 18.68 -7.47 6.87
N ASN A 216 17.52 -7.66 6.23
CA ASN A 216 16.52 -8.65 6.66
C ASN A 216 16.90 -10.05 6.17
N LYS A 217 17.41 -10.18 4.94
CA LYS A 217 17.92 -11.45 4.38
C LYS A 217 19.15 -11.97 5.13
N LEU A 218 20.08 -11.08 5.51
CA LEU A 218 21.36 -11.41 6.15
C LEU A 218 21.60 -10.53 7.40
N PRO A 219 20.90 -10.80 8.54
CA PRO A 219 20.94 -9.94 9.73
C PRO A 219 22.34 -9.68 10.32
N PHE A 220 23.29 -10.60 10.15
CA PHE A 220 24.66 -10.42 10.63
C PHE A 220 25.37 -9.20 9.99
N LEU A 221 24.97 -8.77 8.78
CA LEU A 221 25.50 -7.56 8.15
C LEU A 221 25.20 -6.30 8.98
N MET A 222 24.14 -6.31 9.76
CA MET A 222 23.76 -5.20 10.63
C MET A 222 24.57 -5.19 11.94
N ALA A 223 25.28 -6.28 12.27
CA ALA A 223 26.25 -6.32 13.36
C ALA A 223 27.67 -5.86 12.95
N LEU A 224 28.00 -5.88 11.66
CA LEU A 224 29.34 -5.48 11.17
C LEU A 224 29.63 -3.98 11.40
N PRO A 225 30.92 -3.57 11.51
CA PRO A 225 31.32 -2.17 11.52
C PRO A 225 30.77 -1.40 10.30
N ASP A 226 30.48 -0.10 10.49
CA ASP A 226 29.79 0.72 9.49
C ASP A 226 30.46 0.70 8.10
N TRP A 227 31.79 0.73 8.06
CA TRP A 227 32.59 0.72 6.83
C TRP A 227 32.54 -0.62 6.07
N MET A 228 32.07 -1.69 6.71
CA MET A 228 31.92 -3.03 6.12
C MET A 228 30.49 -3.37 5.70
N SER A 229 29.50 -2.53 6.04
CA SER A 229 28.08 -2.87 5.90
C SER A 229 27.34 -1.91 4.97
N PRO A 230 27.22 -2.24 3.66
CA PRO A 230 26.41 -1.48 2.71
C PRO A 230 24.95 -1.33 3.16
N ALA A 231 24.37 -2.36 3.78
CA ALA A 231 23.01 -2.34 4.32
C ALA A 231 22.84 -1.28 5.41
N LYS A 232 23.78 -1.22 6.37
CA LYS A 232 23.79 -0.20 7.43
C LYS A 232 24.05 1.20 6.87
N ALA A 233 24.96 1.34 5.90
CA ALA A 233 25.25 2.62 5.26
C ALA A 233 24.05 3.17 4.45
N TRP A 234 23.26 2.29 3.82
CA TRP A 234 21.99 2.62 3.19
C TRP A 234 20.96 3.07 4.23
N GLU A 235 20.76 2.30 5.30
CA GLU A 235 19.75 2.60 6.31
C GLU A 235 20.05 3.91 7.05
N ARG A 236 21.32 4.20 7.39
CA ARG A 236 21.70 5.51 7.98
C ARG A 236 21.31 6.69 7.11
N ARG A 237 21.45 6.55 5.79
CA ARG A 237 21.07 7.58 4.82
C ARG A 237 19.55 7.77 4.80
N ARG A 238 18.80 6.67 4.70
CA ARG A 238 17.33 6.68 4.71
C ARG A 238 16.81 7.32 6.00
N ALA A 239 17.24 6.82 7.17
CA ALA A 239 16.83 7.33 8.46
C ALA A 239 17.20 8.82 8.65
N LYS A 240 18.40 9.26 8.20
CA LYS A 240 18.76 10.68 8.22
C LYS A 240 17.83 11.52 7.34
N THR A 241 17.61 11.12 6.09
CA THR A 241 16.79 11.89 5.14
C THR A 241 15.32 11.96 5.53
N GLU A 242 14.74 10.85 6.00
CA GLU A 242 13.38 10.81 6.57
C GLU A 242 13.26 11.70 7.82
N ARG A 243 14.22 11.62 8.75
CA ARG A 243 14.26 12.50 9.93
C ARG A 243 14.29 13.96 9.53
N THR A 244 15.21 14.34 8.64
CA THR A 244 15.33 15.74 8.17
C THR A 244 14.04 16.19 7.48
N PHE A 245 13.41 15.33 6.67
CA PHE A 245 12.15 15.64 5.99
C PHE A 245 11.04 15.98 6.98
N PHE A 246 10.82 15.14 7.99
CA PHE A 246 9.79 15.39 9.00
C PHE A 246 10.08 16.65 9.83
N GLN A 247 11.36 16.93 10.16
CA GLN A 247 11.74 18.15 10.85
C GLN A 247 11.52 19.40 9.97
N THR A 248 11.86 19.36 8.69
CA THR A 248 11.60 20.45 7.73
C THR A 248 10.10 20.70 7.57
N MET A 249 9.29 19.65 7.45
CA MET A 249 7.83 19.79 7.33
C MET A 249 7.18 20.28 8.63
N GLN A 250 7.69 19.91 9.81
CA GLN A 250 7.27 20.50 11.08
C GLN A 250 7.59 22.01 11.11
N ALA A 251 8.84 22.38 10.83
CA ALA A 251 9.29 23.78 10.86
C ALA A 251 8.49 24.68 9.90
N GLN A 252 8.10 24.16 8.72
CA GLN A 252 7.22 24.90 7.81
C GLN A 252 5.85 25.19 8.45
N VAL A 253 5.24 24.22 9.15
CA VAL A 253 3.94 24.44 9.81
C VAL A 253 4.08 25.36 11.02
N GLU A 254 5.20 25.31 11.74
CA GLU A 254 5.52 26.27 12.82
C GLU A 254 5.60 27.72 12.28
N GLN A 255 6.33 27.94 11.18
CA GLN A 255 6.39 29.23 10.49
C GLN A 255 4.98 29.69 10.06
N ASP A 256 4.21 28.80 9.45
CA ASP A 256 2.87 29.13 8.96
C ASP A 256 1.88 29.50 10.08
N ILE A 257 2.06 28.93 11.28
CA ILE A 257 1.30 29.29 12.49
C ILE A 257 1.69 30.70 12.96
N GLN A 258 2.99 31.02 12.99
CA GLN A 258 3.49 32.35 13.34
C GLN A 258 2.97 33.43 12.37
N GLU A 259 2.98 33.12 11.08
CA GLU A 259 2.44 33.98 10.00
C GLU A 259 0.90 33.94 9.91
N LYS A 260 0.21 33.24 10.83
CA LYS A 260 -1.26 33.12 10.92
C LYS A 260 -1.95 32.60 9.64
N ARG A 261 -1.22 31.85 8.80
CA ARG A 261 -1.70 31.30 7.52
C ARG A 261 -1.70 29.77 7.44
N ALA A 262 -1.34 29.06 8.51
CA ALA A 262 -1.32 27.59 8.53
C ALA A 262 -2.69 26.97 8.20
N PRO A 263 -2.81 26.15 7.14
CA PRO A 263 -4.01 25.35 6.89
C PRO A 263 -4.25 24.33 8.00
N THR A 264 -5.45 23.75 8.07
CA THR A 264 -5.73 22.67 9.03
C THR A 264 -4.95 21.42 8.66
N SER A 265 -4.24 20.83 9.62
CA SER A 265 -3.41 19.65 9.41
C SER A 265 -3.11 18.93 10.71
N TRP A 266 -2.72 17.66 10.64
CA TRP A 266 -2.30 16.86 11.79
C TRP A 266 -1.10 17.49 12.53
N MET A 267 -0.14 18.06 11.78
CA MET A 267 0.98 18.81 12.36
C MET A 267 0.50 20.08 13.08
N LYS A 268 -0.41 20.87 12.50
CA LYS A 268 -1.00 22.03 13.19
C LYS A 268 -1.76 21.60 14.45
N THR A 269 -2.52 20.51 14.38
CA THR A 269 -3.21 19.91 15.54
C THR A 269 -2.22 19.49 16.62
N PHE A 270 -1.09 18.90 16.26
CA PHE A 270 -0.02 18.54 17.19
C PHE A 270 0.61 19.78 17.84
N LEU A 271 1.11 20.73 17.05
CA LEU A 271 1.82 21.93 17.52
C LEU A 271 0.94 22.84 18.39
N THR A 272 -0.34 23.02 18.03
CA THR A 272 -1.28 23.85 18.82
C THR A 272 -1.73 23.19 20.13
N GLN A 273 -1.61 21.86 20.24
CA GLN A 273 -2.01 21.11 21.43
C GLN A 273 -0.85 20.69 22.33
N GLY A 274 0.37 20.69 21.80
CA GLY A 274 1.63 20.38 22.50
C GLY A 274 1.86 18.89 22.76
N ALA A 275 3.13 18.48 22.72
CA ALA A 275 3.58 17.11 23.02
C ALA A 275 3.04 16.57 24.36
N ALA A 276 2.98 17.42 25.40
CA ALA A 276 2.51 17.05 26.73
C ALA A 276 1.07 16.49 26.74
N LYS A 277 0.15 16.99 25.90
CA LYS A 277 -1.25 16.51 25.86
C LYS A 277 -1.37 15.06 25.37
N PHE A 278 -0.45 14.63 24.51
CA PHE A 278 -0.34 13.26 24.02
C PHE A 278 0.70 12.43 24.80
N GLY A 279 1.46 13.08 25.70
CA GLY A 279 2.51 12.50 26.54
C GLY A 279 3.82 12.24 25.79
N PHE A 280 3.98 12.75 24.56
CA PHE A 280 5.18 12.49 23.74
C PHE A 280 6.45 12.99 24.44
N LYS A 281 7.54 12.23 24.33
CA LYS A 281 8.81 12.49 25.04
C LYS A 281 9.64 13.59 24.37
N SER A 282 9.33 13.94 23.12
CA SER A 282 9.95 15.04 22.39
C SER A 282 9.07 15.48 21.21
N GLU A 283 9.32 16.68 20.69
CA GLU A 283 8.76 17.15 19.43
C GLU A 283 9.06 16.18 18.27
N LEU A 284 10.25 15.56 18.27
CA LEU A 284 10.63 14.58 17.25
C LEU A 284 9.74 13.33 17.26
N GLU A 285 9.26 12.88 18.43
CA GLU A 285 8.27 11.79 18.52
C GLU A 285 6.93 12.20 17.86
N GLY A 286 6.54 13.47 17.98
CA GLY A 286 5.38 14.05 17.28
C GLY A 286 5.60 14.17 15.76
N ALA A 287 6.80 14.59 15.34
CA ALA A 287 7.19 14.67 13.93
C ALA A 287 7.10 13.30 13.25
N TYR A 288 7.65 12.25 13.87
CA TYR A 288 7.50 10.87 13.41
C TYR A 288 6.06 10.36 13.48
N ALA A 289 5.30 10.71 14.52
CA ALA A 289 3.89 10.33 14.61
C ALA A 289 3.07 10.88 13.44
N VAL A 290 3.23 12.16 13.06
CA VAL A 290 2.58 12.74 11.88
C VAL A 290 3.16 12.14 10.59
N GLY A 291 4.49 12.11 10.46
CA GLY A 291 5.19 11.65 9.26
C GLY A 291 4.92 10.19 8.88
N MET A 292 4.76 9.30 9.86
CA MET A 292 4.38 7.90 9.63
C MET A 292 2.93 7.75 9.15
N HIS A 293 1.98 8.58 9.61
CA HIS A 293 0.64 8.60 9.01
C HIS A 293 0.72 9.11 7.55
N GLY A 294 1.59 10.09 7.30
CA GLY A 294 1.95 10.54 5.96
C GLY A 294 2.43 9.38 5.06
N ILE A 295 3.48 8.68 5.48
CA ILE A 295 4.06 7.56 4.72
C ILE A 295 3.05 6.43 4.50
N ALA A 296 2.23 6.11 5.50
CA ALA A 296 1.23 5.05 5.39
C ALA A 296 0.15 5.37 4.34
N GLY A 297 -0.33 6.61 4.28
CA GLY A 297 -1.31 7.03 3.27
C GLY A 297 -0.74 7.07 1.86
N ALA A 298 0.49 7.60 1.70
CA ALA A 298 1.06 8.06 0.44
C ALA A 298 1.04 7.10 -0.77
N LEU A 299 1.00 5.78 -0.55
CA LEU A 299 1.04 4.76 -1.61
C LEU A 299 -0.01 3.66 -1.46
N THR A 300 -0.46 3.37 -0.23
CA THR A 300 -1.34 2.20 0.05
C THR A 300 -2.69 2.31 -0.64
N ILE A 301 -3.21 3.53 -0.79
CA ILE A 301 -4.51 3.85 -1.39
C ILE A 301 -4.42 3.98 -2.93
N ALA A 302 -3.24 4.25 -3.49
CA ALA A 302 -3.06 4.32 -4.94
C ALA A 302 -3.19 2.93 -5.60
N ALA A 303 -2.73 1.87 -4.94
CA ALA A 303 -2.78 0.49 -5.46
C ALA A 303 -4.20 -0.01 -5.84
N PRO A 304 -5.27 0.17 -5.01
CA PRO A 304 -6.63 -0.17 -5.44
C PRO A 304 -7.17 0.75 -6.55
N ILE A 305 -6.78 2.03 -6.61
CA ILE A 305 -7.17 2.94 -7.71
C ILE A 305 -6.51 2.50 -9.04
N GLN A 306 -5.26 2.04 -9.00
CA GLN A 306 -4.57 1.45 -10.16
C GLN A 306 -5.20 0.11 -10.56
N SER A 307 -5.64 -0.68 -9.57
CA SER A 307 -6.40 -1.91 -9.79
C SER A 307 -7.80 -1.65 -10.35
N PHE A 308 -8.40 -0.47 -10.13
CA PHE A 308 -9.66 -0.07 -10.76
C PHE A 308 -9.51 0.05 -12.28
N CYS A 309 -8.46 0.73 -12.76
CA CYS A 309 -8.17 0.81 -14.19
C CYS A 309 -8.03 -0.59 -14.81
N LEU A 310 -7.36 -1.51 -14.11
CA LEU A 310 -7.24 -2.90 -14.53
C LEU A 310 -8.58 -3.62 -14.59
N ALA A 311 -9.36 -3.52 -13.51
CA ALA A 311 -10.65 -4.17 -13.39
C ALA A 311 -11.61 -3.69 -14.48
N MET A 312 -11.68 -2.38 -14.76
CA MET A 312 -12.57 -1.85 -15.81
C MET A 312 -12.10 -2.22 -17.22
N ALA A 313 -10.79 -2.35 -17.45
CA ALA A 313 -10.28 -2.80 -18.75
C ALA A 313 -10.57 -4.28 -19.03
N TYR A 314 -10.52 -5.16 -18.02
CA TYR A 314 -10.68 -6.62 -18.17
C TYR A 314 -12.10 -7.12 -17.86
N TYR A 315 -12.90 -6.34 -17.13
CA TYR A 315 -14.30 -6.62 -16.79
C TYR A 315 -15.17 -5.41 -17.20
N PRO A 316 -15.27 -5.11 -18.51
CA PRO A 316 -15.88 -3.89 -19.02
C PRO A 316 -17.39 -3.77 -18.72
N GLN A 317 -18.06 -4.84 -18.32
CA GLN A 317 -19.47 -4.83 -17.93
C GLN A 317 -19.77 -3.94 -16.71
N TYR A 318 -18.80 -3.72 -15.81
CA TYR A 318 -19.04 -2.96 -14.58
C TYR A 318 -18.88 -1.45 -14.71
N LEU A 319 -18.11 -0.96 -15.70
CA LEU A 319 -17.93 0.49 -15.87
C LEU A 319 -19.23 1.21 -16.26
N PRO A 320 -20.06 0.72 -17.21
CA PRO A 320 -21.35 1.33 -17.52
C PRO A 320 -22.32 1.32 -16.32
N MET A 321 -22.26 0.30 -15.45
CA MET A 321 -23.09 0.24 -14.25
C MET A 321 -22.68 1.31 -13.21
N LEU A 322 -21.37 1.51 -13.03
CA LEU A 322 -20.85 2.58 -12.18
C LEU A 322 -21.14 3.96 -12.78
N GLN A 323 -21.02 4.11 -14.10
CA GLN A 323 -21.32 5.36 -14.80
C GLN A 323 -22.81 5.74 -14.71
N GLU A 324 -23.75 4.78 -14.79
CA GLU A 324 -25.17 5.05 -14.53
C GLU A 324 -25.40 5.60 -13.12
N GLU A 325 -24.80 4.97 -12.11
CA GLU A 325 -24.93 5.41 -10.72
C GLU A 325 -24.37 6.82 -10.52
N ILE A 326 -23.22 7.11 -11.14
CA ILE A 326 -22.59 8.44 -11.12
C ILE A 326 -23.46 9.47 -11.84
N ASP A 327 -23.96 9.18 -13.04
CA ASP A 327 -24.80 10.11 -13.81
C ASP A 327 -26.10 10.41 -13.06
N ARG A 328 -26.69 9.40 -12.40
CA ARG A 328 -27.93 9.50 -11.62
C ARG A 328 -27.78 10.28 -10.31
N VAL A 329 -26.64 10.17 -9.61
CA VAL A 329 -26.41 10.82 -8.30
C VAL A 329 -25.72 12.18 -8.44
N CYS A 330 -24.77 12.28 -9.38
CA CYS A 330 -23.87 13.42 -9.51
C CYS A 330 -24.20 14.29 -10.74
N GLY A 331 -24.56 13.70 -11.88
CA GLY A 331 -24.74 14.45 -13.13
C GLY A 331 -23.46 15.24 -13.50
N ASP A 332 -23.59 16.55 -13.76
CA ASP A 332 -22.49 17.41 -14.24
C ASP A 332 -21.46 17.84 -13.17
N ARG A 333 -21.56 17.34 -11.93
CA ARG A 333 -20.56 17.56 -10.86
C ARG A 333 -19.80 16.28 -10.54
N LEU A 334 -18.60 16.43 -9.97
CA LEU A 334 -17.85 15.31 -9.39
C LEU A 334 -18.59 14.72 -8.16
N PRO A 335 -18.34 13.44 -7.83
CA PRO A 335 -18.77 12.84 -6.57
C PRO A 335 -18.16 13.56 -5.36
N VAL A 336 -18.92 13.63 -4.27
CA VAL A 336 -18.53 14.22 -2.99
C VAL A 336 -18.85 13.26 -1.83
N ALA A 337 -18.25 13.49 -0.66
CA ALA A 337 -18.40 12.60 0.51
C ALA A 337 -19.87 12.32 0.88
N GLU A 338 -20.74 13.31 0.69
CA GLU A 338 -22.16 13.25 1.04
C GLU A 338 -22.99 12.35 0.08
N ASP A 339 -22.48 12.06 -1.12
CA ASP A 339 -23.14 11.13 -2.06
C ASP A 339 -23.07 9.67 -1.61
N ARG A 340 -22.10 9.36 -0.74
CA ARG A 340 -21.71 8.00 -0.38
C ARG A 340 -22.87 7.05 -0.13
N PRO A 341 -23.94 7.39 0.64
CA PRO A 341 -25.06 6.47 0.86
C PRO A 341 -25.78 6.04 -0.43
N ASN A 342 -25.88 6.92 -1.43
CA ASN A 342 -26.62 6.72 -2.67
C ASN A 342 -25.80 6.02 -3.77
N MET A 343 -24.55 5.66 -3.48
CA MET A 343 -23.60 5.06 -4.42
C MET A 343 -23.12 3.64 -4.01
N PRO A 344 -24.03 2.66 -3.85
CA PRO A 344 -23.66 1.29 -3.48
C PRO A 344 -22.77 0.58 -4.52
N MET A 345 -22.88 0.85 -5.82
CA MET A 345 -22.04 0.22 -6.85
C MET A 345 -20.58 0.67 -6.74
N LEU A 346 -20.32 1.97 -6.51
CA LEU A 346 -18.99 2.49 -6.25
C LEU A 346 -18.38 1.85 -4.99
N ARG A 347 -19.14 1.76 -3.89
CA ARG A 347 -18.67 1.09 -2.67
C ARG A 347 -18.40 -0.39 -2.88
N ALA A 348 -19.23 -1.08 -3.67
CA ALA A 348 -19.03 -2.49 -4.03
C ALA A 348 -17.78 -2.72 -4.88
N ILE A 349 -17.51 -1.83 -5.83
CA ILE A 349 -16.27 -1.83 -6.63
C ILE A 349 -15.05 -1.64 -5.71
N ILE A 350 -15.08 -0.64 -4.82
CA ILE A 350 -13.99 -0.39 -3.85
C ILE A 350 -13.72 -1.63 -2.99
N ARG A 351 -14.77 -2.30 -2.51
CA ARG A 351 -14.64 -3.53 -1.71
C ARG A 351 -14.05 -4.68 -2.49
N GLU A 352 -14.51 -4.88 -3.72
CA GLU A 352 -14.01 -5.96 -4.56
C GLU A 352 -12.56 -5.73 -4.99
N LEU A 353 -12.12 -4.48 -5.20
CA LEU A 353 -10.73 -4.17 -5.54
C LEU A 353 -9.77 -4.58 -4.43
N ILE A 354 -10.06 -4.21 -3.18
CA ILE A 354 -9.20 -4.52 -2.04
C ILE A 354 -9.23 -6.03 -1.73
N ARG A 355 -10.35 -6.72 -1.98
CA ARG A 355 -10.43 -8.19 -1.87
C ARG A 355 -9.60 -8.89 -2.96
N TRP A 356 -9.78 -8.48 -4.22
CA TRP A 356 -9.20 -9.12 -5.40
C TRP A 356 -7.68 -8.89 -5.52
N ARG A 357 -7.22 -7.69 -5.11
CA ARG A 357 -5.83 -7.24 -5.10
C ARG A 357 -5.50 -6.51 -3.77
N PRO A 358 -5.36 -7.25 -2.65
CA PRO A 358 -5.11 -6.66 -1.33
C PRO A 358 -3.75 -5.97 -1.27
N PRO A 359 -3.65 -4.66 -0.99
CA PRO A 359 -2.39 -3.91 -1.05
C PRO A 359 -1.26 -4.49 -0.19
N VAL A 360 -1.62 -5.12 0.94
CA VAL A 360 -0.69 -5.80 1.85
C VAL A 360 -1.00 -7.31 1.87
N PRO A 361 -0.58 -8.09 0.85
CA PRO A 361 -1.07 -9.46 0.63
C PRO A 361 -0.62 -10.48 1.68
N THR A 362 0.38 -10.16 2.52
CA THR A 362 0.84 -10.98 3.65
C THR A 362 0.33 -10.50 5.01
N GLY A 363 -0.47 -9.42 5.04
CA GLY A 363 -0.72 -8.64 6.24
C GLY A 363 0.55 -7.96 6.80
N ILE A 364 0.40 -7.26 7.93
CA ILE A 364 1.55 -6.72 8.69
C ILE A 364 1.89 -7.71 9.82
N PRO A 365 3.13 -8.24 9.89
CA PRO A 365 3.48 -9.31 10.83
C PRO A 365 3.20 -9.00 12.30
N HIS A 366 2.57 -9.94 12.99
CA HIS A 366 2.36 -9.96 14.43
C HIS A 366 3.44 -10.80 15.12
N TYR A 367 3.60 -10.65 16.44
CA TYR A 367 4.55 -11.43 17.23
C TYR A 367 3.89 -12.00 18.47
N LEU A 368 4.07 -13.30 18.69
CA LEU A 368 3.47 -14.04 19.80
C LEU A 368 4.38 -13.98 21.04
N THR A 369 3.88 -13.37 22.12
CA THR A 369 4.68 -13.08 23.33
C THR A 369 4.73 -14.20 24.38
N GLN A 370 3.85 -15.20 24.26
CA GLN A 370 3.70 -16.34 25.19
C GLN A 370 3.35 -17.59 24.38
N ASP A 371 3.66 -18.78 24.89
CA ASP A 371 3.20 -20.03 24.27
C ASP A 371 1.67 -20.07 24.25
N ASP A 372 1.09 -20.62 23.19
CA ASP A 372 -0.36 -20.76 23.06
C ASP A 372 -0.74 -22.12 22.45
N GLU A 373 -2.01 -22.48 22.60
CA GLU A 373 -2.63 -23.61 21.91
C GLU A 373 -3.82 -23.17 21.04
N TYR A 374 -3.97 -23.82 19.90
CA TYR A 374 -5.10 -23.59 19.00
C TYR A 374 -5.51 -24.91 18.34
N GLU A 375 -6.73 -25.37 18.58
CA GLU A 375 -7.33 -26.58 17.99
C GLU A 375 -6.42 -27.84 18.09
N GLY A 376 -5.70 -27.98 19.22
CA GLY A 376 -4.78 -29.10 19.51
C GLY A 376 -3.35 -28.92 18.98
N PHE A 377 -3.05 -27.81 18.29
CA PHE A 377 -1.70 -27.43 17.89
C PHE A 377 -1.05 -26.50 18.92
N HIS A 378 0.23 -26.72 19.17
CA HIS A 378 1.08 -25.81 19.94
C HIS A 378 1.66 -24.71 19.03
N ILE A 379 1.57 -23.47 19.48
CA ILE A 379 2.16 -22.30 18.82
C ILE A 379 3.22 -21.72 19.78
N PRO A 380 4.53 -21.86 19.48
CA PRO A 380 5.58 -21.47 20.41
C PRO A 380 5.76 -19.95 20.47
N LYS A 381 6.07 -19.45 21.67
CA LYS A 381 6.48 -18.07 21.93
C LYS A 381 7.60 -17.64 20.97
N GLY A 382 7.50 -16.41 20.48
CA GLY A 382 8.45 -15.84 19.53
C GLY A 382 8.15 -16.18 18.07
N SER A 383 7.08 -16.93 17.81
CA SER A 383 6.56 -17.09 16.44
C SER A 383 6.10 -15.75 15.87
N THR A 384 6.52 -15.46 14.64
CA THR A 384 6.00 -14.33 13.86
C THR A 384 4.75 -14.78 13.12
N ILE A 385 3.63 -14.10 13.35
CA ILE A 385 2.30 -14.52 12.90
C ILE A 385 1.84 -13.64 11.74
N HIS A 386 1.46 -14.24 10.62
CA HIS A 386 1.09 -13.56 9.38
C HIS A 386 -0.38 -13.89 9.02
N PRO A 387 -1.32 -12.94 9.14
CA PRO A 387 -2.63 -13.09 8.51
C PRO A 387 -2.45 -12.93 7.00
N LEU A 388 -2.52 -14.04 6.28
CA LEU A 388 -2.29 -14.10 4.84
C LEU A 388 -3.53 -13.60 4.08
N GLU A 389 -3.84 -12.31 4.26
CA GLU A 389 -4.18 -11.38 3.17
C GLU A 389 -4.82 -12.00 1.92
N TRP A 390 -3.92 -12.34 1.01
CA TRP A 390 -4.17 -12.91 -0.30
C TRP A 390 -4.99 -14.21 -0.29
N ALA A 391 -4.77 -15.09 0.69
CA ALA A 391 -5.48 -16.36 0.83
C ALA A 391 -6.82 -16.18 1.56
N ILE A 392 -6.87 -15.34 2.60
CA ILE A 392 -8.10 -15.01 3.32
C ILE A 392 -9.12 -14.39 2.36
N SER A 393 -8.69 -13.47 1.49
CA SER A 393 -9.54 -12.82 0.48
C SER A 393 -9.97 -13.74 -0.68
N ARG A 394 -9.57 -15.03 -0.64
CA ARG A 394 -9.84 -16.09 -1.62
C ARG A 394 -10.52 -17.32 -1.05
N ASP A 395 -11.00 -17.26 0.19
CA ASP A 395 -11.85 -18.30 0.77
C ASP A 395 -13.09 -18.53 -0.12
N PRO A 396 -13.27 -19.72 -0.75
CA PRO A 396 -14.38 -19.95 -1.67
C PRO A 396 -15.74 -20.01 -0.97
N ASP A 397 -15.78 -20.29 0.34
CA ASP A 397 -17.03 -20.33 1.11
C ASP A 397 -17.57 -18.91 1.36
N MET A 398 -16.68 -17.93 1.49
CA MET A 398 -17.03 -16.50 1.64
C MET A 398 -17.14 -15.78 0.29
N TYR A 399 -16.28 -16.15 -0.67
CA TYR A 399 -16.12 -15.48 -1.95
C TYR A 399 -16.21 -16.47 -3.13
N PRO A 400 -17.42 -16.92 -3.50
CA PRO A 400 -17.62 -17.80 -4.67
C PRO A 400 -16.98 -17.25 -5.95
N ASP A 401 -16.26 -18.10 -6.68
CA ASP A 401 -15.35 -17.73 -7.77
C ASP A 401 -14.36 -16.60 -7.37
N PRO A 402 -13.41 -16.88 -6.46
CA PRO A 402 -12.63 -15.84 -5.77
C PRO A 402 -11.63 -15.10 -6.66
N GLU A 403 -11.14 -15.72 -7.75
CA GLU A 403 -10.19 -15.07 -8.67
C GLU A 403 -10.85 -14.08 -9.64
N THR A 404 -12.18 -14.16 -9.80
CA THR A 404 -12.94 -13.26 -10.66
C THR A 404 -13.29 -11.97 -9.92
N PHE A 405 -13.04 -10.84 -10.56
CA PHE A 405 -13.51 -9.54 -10.10
C PHE A 405 -15.03 -9.46 -10.29
N ASN A 406 -15.78 -9.44 -9.20
CA ASN A 406 -17.24 -9.34 -9.22
C ASN A 406 -17.77 -8.44 -8.09
N PRO A 407 -18.00 -7.13 -8.34
CA PRO A 407 -18.60 -6.22 -7.37
C PRO A 407 -20.00 -6.64 -6.92
N LEU A 408 -20.76 -7.36 -7.76
CA LEU A 408 -22.14 -7.73 -7.46
C LEU A 408 -22.25 -8.68 -6.27
N ARG A 409 -21.17 -9.39 -5.87
CA ARG A 409 -21.14 -10.20 -4.64
C ARG A 409 -21.50 -9.39 -3.39
N TRP A 410 -21.22 -8.09 -3.40
CA TRP A 410 -21.50 -7.20 -2.27
C TRP A 410 -22.91 -6.59 -2.27
N LEU A 411 -23.68 -6.77 -3.37
CA LEU A 411 -24.96 -6.10 -3.62
C LEU A 411 -26.14 -7.05 -3.83
N LYS A 412 -25.89 -8.36 -3.87
CA LYS A 412 -26.87 -9.35 -4.28
C LYS A 412 -27.11 -10.41 -3.19
N PRO A 413 -28.38 -10.67 -2.79
CA PRO A 413 -28.71 -11.59 -1.69
C PRO A 413 -28.19 -13.01 -1.83
N GLU A 414 -27.90 -13.51 -3.04
CA GLU A 414 -27.36 -14.86 -3.23
C GLU A 414 -25.90 -15.04 -2.75
N PHE A 415 -25.18 -13.97 -2.38
CA PHE A 415 -23.80 -14.05 -1.92
C PHE A 415 -23.65 -13.84 -0.39
N PRO A 416 -22.76 -14.59 0.30
CA PRO A 416 -22.48 -14.42 1.74
C PRO A 416 -21.97 -13.02 2.14
N THR A 417 -21.51 -12.25 1.15
CA THR A 417 -20.94 -10.91 1.31
C THR A 417 -21.98 -9.79 1.36
N TYR A 418 -23.24 -10.05 0.98
CA TYR A 418 -24.32 -9.05 0.95
C TYR A 418 -24.85 -8.70 2.35
N LYS A 419 -25.13 -7.41 2.57
CA LYS A 419 -25.68 -6.85 3.82
C LYS A 419 -26.55 -5.63 3.52
N GLU A 420 -27.60 -5.46 4.31
CA GLU A 420 -28.47 -4.27 4.32
C GLU A 420 -28.22 -3.43 5.59
N PRO A 421 -28.49 -2.10 5.59
CA PRO A 421 -29.04 -1.34 4.47
C PRO A 421 -28.00 -1.00 3.40
N LEU A 422 -28.38 -1.03 2.12
CA LEU A 422 -27.55 -0.57 0.98
C LEU A 422 -27.30 0.96 0.97
N THR A 423 -27.76 1.70 1.97
CA THR A 423 -27.30 3.07 2.26
C THR A 423 -26.03 3.10 3.11
N GLN A 424 -25.63 1.97 3.71
CA GLN A 424 -24.45 1.82 4.57
C GLN A 424 -23.49 0.76 4.04
N TYR A 425 -24.03 -0.37 3.55
CA TYR A 425 -23.26 -1.50 3.06
C TYR A 425 -23.23 -1.55 1.53
N PRO A 426 -22.15 -2.05 0.92
CA PRO A 426 -20.95 -2.53 1.57
C PRO A 426 -20.03 -1.37 1.98
N THR A 427 -19.12 -1.61 2.93
CA THR A 427 -18.17 -0.61 3.47
C THR A 427 -16.84 -1.28 3.86
N ILE A 428 -15.71 -0.58 3.69
CA ILE A 428 -14.38 -1.11 4.02
C ILE A 428 -14.09 -1.08 5.53
N ILE A 429 -14.89 -0.31 6.28
CA ILE A 429 -14.69 -0.08 7.71
C ILE A 429 -14.88 -1.39 8.50
N ASN A 430 -13.91 -1.69 9.35
CA ASN A 430 -13.77 -2.93 10.12
C ASN A 430 -13.62 -4.21 9.28
N SER A 431 -13.05 -4.10 8.06
CA SER A 431 -12.77 -5.28 7.25
C SER A 431 -11.42 -5.94 7.57
N SER A 432 -11.34 -7.27 7.37
CA SER A 432 -10.14 -8.11 7.49
C SER A 432 -8.91 -7.54 6.77
N GLN A 433 -9.10 -7.00 5.56
CA GLN A 433 -8.06 -6.34 4.75
C GLN A 433 -7.36 -5.15 5.46
N PHE A 434 -7.98 -4.58 6.50
CA PHE A 434 -7.42 -3.48 7.31
C PHE A 434 -6.85 -3.95 8.66
N GLY A 435 -6.71 -5.26 8.86
CA GLY A 435 -6.09 -5.89 10.01
C GLY A 435 -7.06 -6.23 11.15
N TYR A 436 -6.50 -6.62 12.30
CA TYR A 436 -7.25 -7.33 13.34
C TYR A 436 -7.03 -6.71 14.73
N GLY A 437 -8.08 -6.75 15.56
CA GLY A 437 -8.07 -6.39 16.97
C GLY A 437 -7.34 -5.08 17.29
N ARG A 438 -6.43 -5.13 18.27
CA ARG A 438 -5.65 -3.97 18.74
C ARG A 438 -4.67 -3.40 17.71
N ARG A 439 -4.51 -4.05 16.55
CA ARG A 439 -3.62 -3.61 15.45
C ARG A 439 -4.37 -3.19 14.19
N LEU A 440 -5.71 -3.18 14.20
CA LEU A 440 -6.56 -2.62 13.15
C LEU A 440 -6.07 -1.23 12.69
N CYS A 441 -6.14 -1.00 11.38
CA CYS A 441 -5.70 0.24 10.73
C CYS A 441 -6.49 1.46 11.24
N GLN A 442 -5.80 2.59 11.40
CA GLN A 442 -6.41 3.85 11.83
C GLN A 442 -6.88 4.71 10.64
N GLY A 443 -6.21 4.62 9.50
CA GLY A 443 -6.57 5.35 8.27
C GLY A 443 -7.68 4.71 7.44
N GLN A 444 -8.56 3.90 8.03
CA GLN A 444 -9.65 3.26 7.29
C GLN A 444 -10.62 4.29 6.68
N THR A 445 -10.99 5.31 7.44
CA THR A 445 -11.91 6.36 6.96
C THR A 445 -11.25 7.29 5.94
N VAL A 446 -9.95 7.56 6.08
CA VAL A 446 -9.14 8.24 5.04
C VAL A 446 -9.15 7.43 3.75
N ALA A 447 -8.87 6.12 3.82
CA ALA A 447 -8.85 5.25 2.65
C ALA A 447 -10.23 5.14 1.98
N ASP A 448 -11.32 5.09 2.75
CA ASP A 448 -12.70 5.07 2.22
C ASP A 448 -13.04 6.37 1.48
N GLU A 449 -12.66 7.52 2.03
CA GLU A 449 -12.85 8.81 1.36
C GLU A 449 -12.01 8.94 0.08
N ASP A 450 -10.71 8.69 0.18
CA ASP A 450 -9.77 8.85 -0.91
C ASP A 450 -10.08 7.91 -2.09
N MET A 451 -10.48 6.65 -1.83
CA MET A 451 -10.92 5.73 -2.89
C MET A 451 -12.27 6.12 -3.47
N PHE A 452 -13.23 6.54 -2.64
CA PHE A 452 -14.56 6.96 -3.10
C PHE A 452 -14.46 8.16 -4.05
N ILE A 453 -13.78 9.22 -3.63
CA ILE A 453 -13.58 10.41 -4.44
C ILE A 453 -12.69 10.12 -5.66
N GLY A 454 -11.59 9.38 -5.47
CA GLY A 454 -10.62 9.08 -6.55
C GLY A 454 -11.22 8.21 -7.67
N ILE A 455 -11.80 7.06 -7.32
CA ILE A 455 -12.38 6.13 -8.31
C ILE A 455 -13.65 6.71 -8.93
N GLY A 456 -14.52 7.33 -8.12
CA GLY A 456 -15.72 8.01 -8.62
C GLY A 456 -15.38 9.12 -9.61
N SER A 457 -14.36 9.93 -9.33
CA SER A 457 -13.90 10.99 -10.24
C SER A 457 -13.35 10.44 -11.56
N ILE A 458 -12.56 9.35 -11.53
CA ILE A 458 -12.04 8.71 -12.76
C ILE A 458 -13.21 8.18 -13.60
N ALA A 459 -14.16 7.48 -12.98
CA ALA A 459 -15.33 6.93 -13.67
C ALA A 459 -16.29 8.01 -14.19
N TRP A 460 -16.37 9.17 -13.53
CA TRP A 460 -17.13 10.34 -13.98
C TRP A 460 -16.57 10.95 -15.26
N LEU A 461 -15.23 11.01 -15.43
CA LEU A 461 -14.60 11.64 -16.59
C LEU A 461 -14.29 10.67 -17.75
N PHE A 462 -13.93 9.42 -17.45
CA PHE A 462 -13.29 8.52 -18.42
C PHE A 462 -14.06 7.23 -18.71
N ASN A 463 -13.94 6.79 -19.96
CA ASN A 463 -14.10 5.42 -20.39
C ASN A 463 -12.75 4.70 -20.30
N ILE A 464 -12.77 3.47 -19.80
CA ILE A 464 -11.59 2.60 -19.67
C ILE A 464 -11.86 1.34 -20.48
N SER A 465 -10.94 0.96 -21.35
CA SER A 465 -11.06 -0.28 -22.13
C SER A 465 -9.70 -0.92 -22.41
N LYS A 466 -9.65 -2.25 -22.52
CA LYS A 466 -8.43 -2.98 -22.88
C LYS A 466 -7.96 -2.61 -24.28
N GLN A 467 -6.68 -2.25 -24.43
CA GLN A 467 -6.09 -2.07 -25.75
C GLN A 467 -6.07 -3.40 -26.52
N PRO A 468 -6.44 -3.41 -27.81
CA PRO A 468 -6.17 -4.54 -28.69
C PRO A 468 -4.67 -4.89 -28.65
N GLN A 469 -4.33 -6.18 -28.61
CA GLN A 469 -2.93 -6.63 -28.51
C GLN A 469 -2.07 -6.15 -29.71
N ASP A 470 -2.70 -5.82 -30.83
CA ASP A 470 -2.07 -5.38 -32.08
C ASP A 470 -2.01 -3.85 -32.28
N LYS A 471 -2.38 -3.01 -31.29
CA LYS A 471 -2.15 -1.56 -31.42
C LYS A 471 -0.63 -1.27 -31.36
N PRO A 472 0.01 -0.75 -32.42
CA PRO A 472 1.38 -0.27 -32.31
C PRO A 472 1.45 0.87 -31.29
N PRO A 473 2.59 1.07 -30.59
CA PRO A 473 2.72 2.15 -29.62
C PRO A 473 2.44 3.49 -30.31
N VAL A 474 1.49 4.27 -29.77
CA VAL A 474 1.28 5.64 -30.24
C VAL A 474 2.59 6.41 -30.02
N PRO A 475 3.12 7.12 -31.04
CA PRO A 475 4.32 7.92 -30.86
C PRO A 475 4.06 9.00 -29.81
N THR A 476 4.74 8.93 -28.68
CA THR A 476 4.74 9.99 -27.68
C THR A 476 5.22 11.27 -28.36
N LYS A 477 4.32 12.26 -28.52
CA LYS A 477 4.71 13.58 -29.04
C LYS A 477 5.82 14.13 -28.14
N PRO A 478 6.93 14.66 -28.67
CA PRO A 478 7.86 15.43 -27.84
C PRO A 478 7.09 16.63 -27.28
N SER A 479 6.95 16.65 -25.96
CA SER A 479 6.22 17.67 -25.24
C SER A 479 6.98 19.00 -25.32
N HIS A 480 6.63 19.85 -26.29
CA HIS A 480 7.10 21.23 -26.38
C HIS A 480 6.41 22.17 -25.38
N LEU A 481 6.12 21.67 -24.17
CA LEU A 481 5.92 22.51 -22.99
C LEU A 481 7.15 22.37 -22.08
N THR A 482 7.56 23.50 -21.53
CA THR A 482 8.81 23.67 -20.80
C THR A 482 8.94 22.78 -19.57
N SER A 483 9.89 21.84 -19.61
CA SER A 483 10.72 21.40 -18.48
C SER A 483 10.07 21.48 -17.08
N ILE A 484 9.13 20.58 -16.80
CA ILE A 484 8.90 20.12 -15.42
C ILE A 484 9.55 18.74 -15.29
N THR A 485 10.29 18.58 -14.20
CA THR A 485 11.49 17.77 -14.09
C THR A 485 11.27 16.27 -14.27
N ARG A 486 11.81 15.72 -15.37
CA ARG A 486 11.89 14.28 -15.62
C ARG A 486 13.05 13.65 -14.83
N LYS A 487 12.92 13.46 -13.51
CA LYS A 487 13.86 12.61 -12.76
C LYS A 487 13.42 11.16 -12.75
N ARG A 488 14.39 10.27 -13.00
CA ARG A 488 14.21 8.82 -12.88
C ARG A 488 13.89 8.48 -11.42
N THR A 489 12.66 8.07 -11.13
CA THR A 489 12.38 7.13 -10.03
C THR A 489 13.34 5.95 -10.16
N ILE A 490 13.89 5.47 -9.03
CA ILE A 490 14.90 4.41 -8.92
C ILE A 490 14.73 3.38 -10.05
N SER A 491 15.65 3.42 -11.02
CA SER A 491 15.57 2.57 -12.20
C SER A 491 15.82 1.12 -11.80
N ASN A 492 15.36 0.19 -12.61
CA ASN A 492 15.59 -1.24 -12.36
C ASN A 492 17.09 -1.61 -12.40
N GLU A 493 17.96 -0.70 -12.88
CA GLU A 493 19.42 -0.81 -12.93
C GLU A 493 20.07 -0.51 -11.56
N GLU A 494 19.47 0.34 -10.71
CA GLU A 494 19.95 0.55 -9.34
C GLU A 494 19.47 -0.55 -8.37
N LEU A 495 18.48 -1.34 -8.78
CA LEU A 495 17.94 -2.49 -8.04
C LEU A 495 18.59 -3.82 -8.45
N ASN A 496 19.27 -3.89 -9.60
CA ASN A 496 19.95 -5.09 -10.07
C ASN A 496 21.39 -4.77 -10.47
N ALA A 497 22.35 -5.29 -9.71
CA ALA A 497 23.74 -5.31 -10.13
C ALA A 497 23.93 -6.34 -11.26
N GLY A 498 23.78 -5.90 -12.52
CA GLY A 498 24.39 -6.59 -13.67
C GLY A 498 23.51 -6.78 -14.92
N LEU A 499 24.15 -6.49 -16.06
CA LEU A 499 23.89 -7.02 -17.42
C LEU A 499 22.67 -6.49 -18.18
N THR A 500 22.96 -5.67 -19.19
CA THR A 500 22.06 -5.26 -20.27
C THR A 500 22.21 -6.18 -21.49
N SER A 501 21.13 -6.39 -22.23
CA SER A 501 21.18 -6.95 -23.60
C SER A 501 20.27 -6.16 -24.54
N THR A 502 20.83 -5.68 -25.65
CA THR A 502 20.16 -4.87 -26.67
C THR A 502 19.63 -5.72 -27.83
N SER A 503 18.55 -5.26 -28.48
CA SER A 503 18.18 -5.65 -29.86
C SER A 503 17.35 -4.54 -30.53
N THR A 504 17.25 -4.54 -31.86
CA THR A 504 16.91 -3.39 -32.71
C THR A 504 16.00 -3.77 -33.92
N ILE A 505 15.61 -2.74 -34.73
CA ILE A 505 14.95 -2.78 -36.08
C ILE A 505 13.39 -2.76 -36.02
N SER A 506 12.65 -1.73 -36.49
CA SER A 506 12.24 -1.24 -37.86
C SER A 506 11.14 -2.10 -38.56
N GLU A 507 10.18 -1.64 -39.38
CA GLU A 507 9.72 -0.31 -39.88
C GLU A 507 8.25 -0.36 -40.46
N LYS A 508 7.51 0.79 -40.43
CA LYS A 508 6.46 1.30 -41.38
C LYS A 508 5.02 0.71 -41.58
N SER A 509 4.09 1.68 -41.79
CA SER A 509 2.83 1.69 -42.63
C SER A 509 1.47 1.20 -42.04
N ASN A 510 0.27 1.68 -42.43
CA ASN A 510 -0.24 3.05 -42.78
C ASN A 510 -1.82 3.09 -42.89
N LEU A 511 -2.51 4.18 -42.48
CA LEU A 511 -3.95 4.54 -42.74
C LEU A 511 -5.09 3.59 -42.23
N GLY A 512 -6.35 3.98 -41.92
CA GLY A 512 -7.02 5.29 -41.72
C GLY A 512 -8.59 5.21 -41.71
N LEU A 513 -9.29 6.11 -40.98
CA LEU A 513 -10.75 6.49 -41.08
C LEU A 513 -11.82 5.39 -40.75
N THR A 514 -13.08 5.59 -40.31
CA THR A 514 -13.90 6.70 -39.72
C THR A 514 -15.14 6.11 -38.98
N ARG A 515 -15.73 6.84 -38.01
CA ARG A 515 -17.01 6.47 -37.31
C ARG A 515 -18.26 7.06 -37.99
N PRO A 516 -19.45 6.47 -37.76
CA PRO A 516 -20.67 7.25 -37.54
C PRO A 516 -21.42 6.86 -36.25
N THR A 517 -22.10 7.84 -35.63
CA THR A 517 -22.97 7.67 -34.44
C THR A 517 -24.46 7.67 -34.83
N ARG A 518 -25.32 7.01 -34.04
CA ARG A 518 -26.80 7.18 -34.08
C ARG A 518 -27.43 7.05 -32.67
N PRO A 519 -28.58 7.68 -32.41
CA PRO A 519 -29.17 7.82 -31.06
C PRO A 519 -30.16 6.70 -30.66
N PHE A 520 -30.51 6.68 -29.37
CA PHE A 520 -31.39 5.70 -28.72
C PHE A 520 -32.90 6.04 -28.79
N PRO A 521 -33.80 5.03 -28.83
CA PRO A 521 -35.22 5.17 -28.52
C PRO A 521 -35.57 4.74 -27.06
N PRO A 522 -36.73 5.14 -26.51
CA PRO A 522 -37.08 4.90 -25.10
C PRO A 522 -37.75 3.54 -24.84
N GLY A 523 -37.43 2.96 -23.67
CA GLY A 523 -38.04 1.71 -23.20
C GLY A 523 -37.10 0.91 -22.31
N TYR A 524 -36.96 1.31 -21.03
CA TYR A 524 -36.07 0.63 -20.09
C TYR A 524 -36.57 -0.80 -19.80
N LYS A 525 -35.77 -1.79 -20.18
CA LYS A 525 -35.79 -3.14 -19.62
C LYS A 525 -34.45 -3.35 -18.88
N PRO A 526 -34.44 -4.09 -17.75
CA PRO A 526 -33.20 -4.62 -17.21
C PRO A 526 -32.48 -5.39 -18.31
N LEU A 527 -31.21 -5.08 -18.53
CA LEU A 527 -30.45 -5.64 -19.64
C LEU A 527 -30.12 -7.10 -19.32
N GLU A 528 -30.63 -8.02 -20.15
CA GLU A 528 -30.20 -9.42 -20.15
C GLU A 528 -28.78 -9.48 -20.71
N TRP A 529 -27.83 -9.79 -19.84
CA TRP A 529 -26.40 -9.78 -20.17
C TRP A 529 -25.85 -11.19 -20.40
N GLY A 530 -24.93 -11.29 -21.36
CA GLY A 530 -24.35 -12.55 -21.81
C GLY A 530 -23.46 -13.27 -20.79
N ASP A 531 -22.97 -14.43 -21.21
CA ASP A 531 -22.30 -15.41 -20.35
C ASP A 531 -21.08 -14.85 -19.59
N ILE A 532 -21.20 -14.80 -18.27
CA ILE A 532 -20.15 -14.39 -17.31
C ILE A 532 -19.05 -15.45 -17.12
N SER A 533 -19.12 -16.61 -17.79
CA SER A 533 -18.13 -17.69 -17.67
C SER A 533 -16.79 -17.42 -18.35
N GLN A 534 -16.72 -16.45 -19.28
CA GLN A 534 -15.49 -16.21 -20.05
C GLN A 534 -14.43 -15.50 -19.21
N LYS A 535 -13.48 -16.28 -18.70
CA LYS A 535 -12.31 -15.81 -17.95
C LYS A 535 -11.24 -15.29 -18.91
N PRO A 536 -10.98 -13.98 -19.02
CA PRO A 536 -9.87 -13.48 -19.82
C PRO A 536 -8.54 -13.91 -19.19
N SER A 537 -7.52 -14.14 -20.03
CA SER A 537 -6.14 -14.25 -19.57
C SER A 537 -5.74 -12.96 -18.85
N ASP A 538 -5.48 -13.08 -17.54
CA ASP A 538 -5.10 -11.98 -16.65
C ASP A 538 -3.58 -11.79 -16.69
N PRO A 539 -3.07 -10.71 -17.32
CA PRO A 539 -1.63 -10.49 -17.47
C PRO A 539 -0.97 -10.01 -16.16
N THR A 540 -1.73 -9.79 -15.08
CA THR A 540 -1.23 -9.03 -13.93
C THR A 540 -0.58 -9.86 -12.84
N LEU A 541 -0.56 -11.19 -12.96
CA LEU A 541 0.08 -12.06 -11.96
C LEU A 541 1.63 -11.92 -11.90
N ASP A 542 2.28 -11.17 -12.81
CA ASP A 542 3.67 -10.70 -12.66
C ASP A 542 3.73 -9.38 -11.86
N PHE A 543 3.45 -9.45 -10.55
CA PHE A 543 3.69 -8.33 -9.64
C PHE A 543 5.11 -8.34 -9.05
N SER A 544 5.49 -7.24 -8.39
CA SER A 544 6.69 -7.18 -7.55
C SER A 544 6.35 -7.42 -6.06
N ILE A 545 7.38 -7.50 -5.21
CA ILE A 545 7.39 -7.97 -3.80
C ILE A 545 6.18 -7.56 -2.92
N LEU A 546 5.58 -6.39 -3.15
CA LEU A 546 4.28 -5.98 -2.58
C LEU A 546 3.45 -5.31 -3.67
N LEU A 547 2.12 -5.45 -3.63
CA LEU A 547 1.21 -4.78 -4.58
C LEU A 547 1.37 -3.24 -4.59
N ILE A 548 1.78 -2.66 -3.45
CA ILE A 548 2.09 -1.23 -3.29
C ILE A 548 3.48 -0.84 -3.87
N ALA A 549 4.41 -1.79 -4.00
CA ALA A 549 5.82 -1.46 -4.26
C ALA A 549 6.13 -1.13 -5.74
N LYS A 550 5.33 -1.64 -6.67
CA LYS A 550 5.27 -1.33 -8.12
C LYS A 550 4.31 -2.36 -8.76
N PRO A 551 3.03 -2.04 -9.05
CA PRO A 551 2.29 -2.79 -10.06
C PRO A 551 2.95 -2.53 -11.42
N ILE A 552 3.10 -3.56 -12.26
CA ILE A 552 3.61 -3.35 -13.62
C ILE A 552 2.57 -2.54 -14.40
N PRO A 553 2.93 -1.40 -15.01
CA PRO A 553 2.02 -0.65 -15.86
C PRO A 553 1.55 -1.54 -17.01
N PHE A 554 0.25 -1.83 -17.04
CA PHE A 554 -0.38 -2.51 -18.18
C PHE A 554 -0.97 -1.44 -19.11
N LYS A 555 -1.05 -1.74 -20.41
CA LYS A 555 -1.60 -0.80 -21.38
C LYS A 555 -3.12 -0.96 -21.52
N PHE A 556 -3.81 0.17 -21.57
CA PHE A 556 -5.25 0.27 -21.78
C PHE A 556 -5.58 1.64 -22.39
N ASP A 557 -6.75 1.77 -23.00
CA ASP A 557 -7.23 3.04 -23.53
C ASP A 557 -8.04 3.76 -22.44
N LEU A 558 -7.62 4.98 -22.11
CA LEU A 558 -8.28 5.92 -21.20
C LEU A 558 -8.82 7.10 -22.03
N GLU A 559 -10.09 7.06 -22.41
CA GLU A 559 -10.71 8.07 -23.30
C GLU A 559 -11.74 8.91 -22.52
N PRO A 560 -11.81 10.24 -22.69
CA PRO A 560 -12.84 11.04 -22.02
C PRO A 560 -14.25 10.67 -22.49
N ARG A 561 -15.22 10.61 -21.57
CA ARG A 561 -16.62 10.24 -21.86
C ARG A 561 -17.29 11.21 -22.83
N SER A 562 -17.11 12.52 -22.63
CA SER A 562 -17.59 13.55 -23.56
C SER A 562 -16.78 14.85 -23.44
N ALA A 563 -16.86 15.68 -24.49
CA ALA A 563 -16.24 17.01 -24.48
C ALA A 563 -16.81 17.94 -23.38
N ALA A 564 -18.06 17.72 -22.94
CA ALA A 564 -18.66 18.49 -21.85
C ALA A 564 -17.98 18.22 -20.50
N HIS A 565 -17.74 16.94 -20.17
CA HIS A 565 -16.99 16.56 -18.96
C HIS A 565 -15.56 17.14 -18.98
N VAL A 566 -14.88 17.13 -20.15
CA VAL A 566 -13.54 17.70 -20.34
C VAL A 566 -13.54 19.22 -20.17
N ALA A 567 -14.53 19.93 -20.70
CA ALA A 567 -14.66 21.37 -20.51
C ALA A 567 -14.89 21.70 -19.03
N ARG A 568 -15.84 20.99 -18.39
CA ARG A 568 -16.22 21.25 -16.99
C ARG A 568 -15.09 20.96 -16.00
N ILE A 569 -14.30 19.90 -16.20
CA ILE A 569 -13.16 19.62 -15.29
C ILE A 569 -12.03 20.64 -15.44
N ARG A 570 -11.80 21.15 -16.66
CA ARG A 570 -10.81 22.22 -16.91
C ARG A 570 -11.23 23.54 -16.29
N GLU A 571 -12.52 23.87 -16.36
CA GLU A 571 -13.12 25.02 -15.67
C GLU A 571 -12.96 24.89 -14.14
N MET A 572 -13.39 23.77 -13.55
CA MET A 572 -13.23 23.50 -12.10
C MET A 572 -11.76 23.54 -11.63
N PHE A 573 -10.81 23.23 -12.51
CA PHE A 573 -9.38 23.31 -12.22
C PHE A 573 -8.85 24.75 -12.35
N ALA A 574 -9.30 25.52 -13.34
CA ALA A 574 -9.00 26.94 -13.48
C ALA A 574 -9.53 27.76 -12.28
N GLU A 575 -10.79 27.54 -11.88
CA GLU A 575 -11.39 28.12 -10.66
C GLU A 575 -10.51 27.88 -9.42
N GLY A 576 -9.99 26.65 -9.26
CA GLY A 576 -9.13 26.31 -8.13
C GLY A 576 -7.71 26.89 -8.21
N LEU A 577 -7.21 27.22 -9.41
CA LEU A 577 -5.95 27.96 -9.58
C LEU A 577 -6.15 29.43 -9.15
N GLU A 578 -7.25 30.06 -9.56
CA GLU A 578 -7.60 31.43 -9.17
C GLU A 578 -7.83 31.57 -7.66
N GLN A 579 -8.45 30.55 -7.04
CA GLN A 579 -8.64 30.45 -5.59
C GLN A 579 -7.34 30.11 -4.82
N GLY A 580 -6.22 29.87 -5.50
CA GLY A 580 -4.94 29.51 -4.88
C GLY A 580 -4.92 28.13 -4.21
N LEU A 581 -5.87 27.23 -4.56
CA LEU A 581 -5.95 25.89 -3.97
C LEU A 581 -4.74 25.03 -4.35
N TYR A 582 -4.21 25.19 -5.57
CA TYR A 582 -3.08 24.40 -6.07
C TYR A 582 -1.75 25.14 -5.91
N THR A 583 -0.95 24.65 -4.98
CA THR A 583 0.43 25.06 -4.82
C THR A 583 1.31 24.47 -5.93
N LYS A 584 2.34 25.25 -6.34
CA LYS A 584 3.42 24.75 -7.20
C LYS A 584 4.33 23.83 -6.37
N PRO A 585 4.85 22.72 -6.92
CA PRO A 585 5.80 21.87 -6.21
C PRO A 585 6.97 22.67 -5.64
N ARG A 586 7.30 22.43 -4.37
CA ARG A 586 8.49 22.97 -3.69
C ARG A 586 9.61 21.97 -3.77
N GLU A 587 10.81 22.51 -3.62
CA GLU A 587 12.03 21.77 -3.88
C GLU A 587 12.70 21.40 -2.52
N TYR A 588 12.85 20.12 -2.07
CA TYR A 588 13.23 19.71 -0.67
C TYR A 588 14.67 19.19 -0.26
N TRP A 589 15.62 18.77 -1.14
CA TRP A 589 17.10 18.51 -0.97
C TRP A 589 18.09 19.23 -1.95
N GLY A 590 19.28 19.74 -1.60
CA GLY A 590 20.18 20.36 -2.63
C GLY A 590 20.47 19.44 -3.86
N PRO A 591 20.98 19.91 -5.02
CA PRO A 591 21.23 19.07 -6.22
C PRO A 591 22.02 17.77 -5.95
N ASN A 592 22.74 17.72 -4.82
CA ASN A 592 23.42 16.54 -4.26
C ASN A 592 22.52 15.56 -3.46
N GLN A 593 21.18 15.67 -3.50
CA GLN A 593 20.22 14.81 -2.78
C GLN A 593 20.48 14.70 -1.26
N GLY A 594 20.85 15.81 -0.61
CA GLY A 594 21.18 15.83 0.82
C GLY A 594 22.52 15.15 1.18
N ARG A 595 23.35 14.77 0.20
CA ARG A 595 24.76 14.40 0.43
C ARG A 595 25.57 15.68 0.69
N GLY A 596 26.31 15.71 1.80
CA GLY A 596 27.34 16.71 2.08
C GLY A 596 26.92 17.93 2.91
N GLU A 597 25.62 18.29 2.95
CA GLU A 597 25.16 19.50 3.64
C GLU A 597 24.25 19.21 4.85
N SER A 598 24.14 20.20 5.74
CA SER A 598 23.32 20.15 6.97
C SER A 598 21.85 20.51 6.71
N LEU A 599 21.59 21.35 5.70
CA LEU A 599 20.28 21.79 5.21
C LEU A 599 20.39 22.03 3.70
N GLY A 600 19.37 21.72 2.91
CA GLY A 600 19.34 22.00 1.47
C GLY A 600 18.03 21.53 0.83
N TRP A 601 17.64 22.11 -0.32
CA TRP A 601 16.29 22.08 -0.93
C TRP A 601 16.36 21.63 -2.46
N SER A 602 15.47 20.71 -2.97
CA SER A 602 15.51 19.86 -4.23
C SER A 602 14.37 19.96 -5.21
N LYS A 603 14.71 20.23 -6.45
CA LYS A 603 13.95 19.73 -7.58
C LYS A 603 13.94 18.22 -7.51
N VAL A 604 12.75 17.66 -7.30
CA VAL A 604 12.33 16.45 -7.99
C VAL A 604 12.39 16.81 -9.47
#